data_AF-A0A7W1PNH9-F1
#
_entry.id   AF-A0A7W1PNH9-F1
#
_cell.length_a   1.000
_cell.length_b   1.000
_cell.length_c   1.000
_cell.angle_alpha   90.00
_cell.angle_beta   90.00
_cell.angle_gamma   90.00
#
_symmetry.space_group_name_H-M   'P 1'
#
loop_
_entity.id
_entity.type
_entity.pdbx_description
1 polymer ?
#
loop_
_entity_poly.entity_id
_entity_poly.type
_entity_poly.pdbx_seq_one_letter_code
_entity_poly.pdbx_strand_id
1 'polypeptide(L)'
;MPEWWTYTLSDFLLFSPRTYYRLIERHNAAVWPWQIMTLGLGLATAGLLLHRAPWQGRLVSGVLAALWSWVAWSFVWRRYAVINWAATYLTGLYVVEVLLLLWAGVVRGALSFRWSRDAAGATGLALLLLSLGVYPLLAPLAGRGWRQSEIFGVVPDPTVLAPVGLLLLVEGAPPWRLLIAPVLWCAVSGATLLALGSPEAWILVPAVLLPLGAAAARGRR
;
A
#
# COMPACT_ATOMS: atom_id res chain seq x y z
N MET A 1 -6.00 -38.82 10.59
CA MET A 1 -5.61 -37.42 10.83
C MET A 1 -5.74 -36.69 9.51
N PRO A 2 -6.37 -35.52 9.45
CA PRO A 2 -6.33 -34.69 8.23
C PRO A 2 -4.87 -34.41 7.91
N GLU A 3 -4.45 -34.71 6.68
CA GLU A 3 -3.08 -34.45 6.25
C GLU A 3 -2.95 -32.95 6.00
N TRP A 4 -2.04 -32.29 6.72
CA TRP A 4 -1.88 -30.83 6.71
C TRP A 4 -1.58 -30.23 5.31
N TRP A 5 -1.25 -31.06 4.32
CA TRP A 5 -1.05 -30.65 2.92
C TRP A 5 -2.35 -30.51 2.11
N THR A 6 -3.52 -30.90 2.64
CA THR A 6 -4.80 -30.69 1.93
C THR A 6 -5.39 -29.31 2.13
N TYR A 7 -4.85 -28.51 3.06
CA TYR A 7 -5.32 -27.15 3.31
C TYR A 7 -4.93 -26.21 2.18
N THR A 8 -5.92 -25.46 1.69
CA THR A 8 -5.77 -24.38 0.73
C THR A 8 -5.83 -23.03 1.45
N LEU A 9 -5.37 -21.95 0.80
CA LEU A 9 -5.45 -20.60 1.38
C LEU A 9 -6.89 -20.21 1.74
N SER A 10 -7.87 -20.69 0.98
CA SER A 10 -9.29 -20.43 1.19
C SER A 10 -9.81 -21.00 2.51
N ASP A 11 -9.22 -22.08 3.02
CA ASP A 11 -9.63 -22.70 4.30
C ASP A 11 -9.29 -21.82 5.52
N PHE A 12 -8.38 -20.86 5.36
CA PHE A 12 -8.00 -19.89 6.39
C PHE A 12 -8.82 -18.59 6.34
N LEU A 13 -9.63 -18.38 5.30
CA LEU A 13 -10.46 -17.19 5.17
C LEU A 13 -11.82 -17.39 5.84
N LEU A 14 -12.09 -16.55 6.84
CA LEU A 14 -13.36 -16.54 7.58
C LEU A 14 -14.47 -15.73 6.88
N PHE A 15 -14.24 -15.27 5.65
CA PHE A 15 -15.16 -14.39 4.93
C PHE A 15 -15.11 -14.61 3.42
N SER A 16 -16.20 -14.27 2.74
CA SER A 16 -16.35 -14.41 1.29
C SER A 16 -15.98 -13.12 0.52
N PRO A 17 -15.71 -13.20 -0.79
CA PRO A 17 -15.43 -12.01 -1.62
C PRO A 17 -16.53 -10.95 -1.55
N ARG A 18 -17.81 -11.38 -1.49
CA ARG A 18 -18.95 -10.47 -1.33
C ARG A 18 -18.88 -9.69 -0.02
N THR A 19 -18.43 -10.33 1.07
CA THR A 19 -18.26 -9.69 2.38
C THR A 19 -17.14 -8.65 2.33
N TYR A 20 -16.03 -9.00 1.68
CA TYR A 20 -14.89 -8.11 1.50
C TYR A 20 -15.25 -6.84 0.72
N TYR A 21 -15.86 -6.94 -0.46
CA TYR A 21 -16.20 -5.75 -1.24
C TYR A 21 -17.32 -4.92 -0.61
N ARG A 22 -18.26 -5.55 0.12
CA ARG A 22 -19.28 -4.82 0.87
C ARG A 22 -18.68 -4.05 2.07
N LEU A 23 -17.59 -4.55 2.66
CA LEU A 23 -16.82 -3.82 3.66
C LEU A 23 -16.24 -2.54 3.07
N ILE A 24 -15.61 -2.64 1.89
CA ILE A 24 -15.05 -1.49 1.15
C ILE A 24 -16.15 -0.50 0.81
N GLU A 25 -17.28 -0.97 0.29
CA GLU A 25 -18.43 -0.13 -0.06
C GLU A 25 -18.92 0.72 1.12
N ARG A 26 -19.13 0.07 2.27
CA ARG A 26 -19.58 0.73 3.49
C ARG A 26 -18.52 1.68 4.04
N HIS A 27 -17.25 1.33 3.93
CA HIS A 27 -16.16 2.20 4.34
C HIS A 27 -16.12 3.46 3.47
N ASN A 28 -16.14 3.30 2.15
CA ASN A 28 -16.12 4.40 1.19
C ASN A 28 -17.30 5.37 1.41
N ALA A 29 -18.51 4.84 1.59
CA ALA A 29 -19.69 5.65 1.87
C ALA A 29 -19.54 6.45 3.18
N ALA A 30 -18.93 5.87 4.21
CA ALA A 30 -18.79 6.50 5.53
C ALA A 30 -17.70 7.57 5.59
N VAL A 31 -16.70 7.53 4.69
CA VAL A 31 -15.60 8.50 4.67
C VAL A 31 -15.73 9.52 3.54
N TRP A 32 -16.80 9.46 2.75
CA TRP A 32 -17.10 10.48 1.75
C TRP A 32 -17.19 11.87 2.41
N PRO A 33 -16.52 12.91 1.88
CA PRO A 33 -15.80 13.01 0.60
C PRO A 33 -14.25 12.90 0.68
N TRP A 34 -13.68 12.30 1.73
CA TRP A 34 -12.23 12.30 1.97
C TRP A 34 -11.39 11.64 0.86
N GLN A 35 -11.99 10.79 0.03
CA GLN A 35 -11.36 10.22 -1.16
C GLN A 35 -10.71 11.29 -2.05
N ILE A 36 -11.39 12.43 -2.22
CA ILE A 36 -10.92 13.52 -3.07
C ILE A 36 -9.65 14.14 -2.47
N MET A 37 -9.66 14.35 -1.16
CA MET A 37 -8.52 14.89 -0.42
C MET A 37 -7.33 13.92 -0.45
N THR A 38 -7.53 12.63 -0.21
CA THR A 38 -6.43 11.65 -0.18
C THR A 38 -5.82 11.43 -1.56
N LEU A 39 -6.64 11.39 -2.63
CA LEU A 39 -6.14 11.39 -4.00
C LEU A 39 -5.37 12.68 -4.32
N GLY A 40 -5.88 13.84 -3.90
CA GLY A 40 -5.18 15.12 -4.02
C GLY A 40 -3.81 15.10 -3.35
N LEU A 41 -3.70 14.54 -2.14
CA LEU A 41 -2.42 14.36 -1.44
C LEU A 41 -1.47 13.39 -2.16
N GLY A 42 -2.01 12.32 -2.75
CA GLY A 42 -1.24 11.39 -3.57
C GLY A 42 -0.67 12.04 -4.84
N LEU A 43 -1.50 12.81 -5.55
CA LEU A 43 -1.09 13.57 -6.73
C LEU A 43 -0.08 14.67 -6.37
N ALA A 44 -0.30 15.39 -5.26
CA ALA A 44 0.66 16.36 -4.76
C ALA A 44 2.00 15.70 -4.43
N THR A 45 1.98 14.52 -3.80
CA THR A 45 3.19 13.73 -3.54
C THR A 45 3.91 13.36 -4.83
N ALA A 46 3.19 12.92 -5.86
CA ALA A 46 3.77 12.63 -7.18
C ALA A 46 4.36 13.88 -7.84
N GLY A 47 3.66 15.02 -7.79
CA GLY A 47 4.16 16.29 -8.32
C GLY A 47 5.40 16.81 -7.59
N LEU A 48 5.47 16.61 -6.27
CA LEU A 48 6.64 16.95 -5.47
C LEU A 48 7.90 16.19 -5.89
N LEU A 49 7.79 14.99 -6.47
CA LEU A 49 8.93 14.23 -7.01
C LEU A 49 9.62 14.94 -8.19
N LEU A 50 8.96 15.91 -8.82
CA LEU A 50 9.50 16.71 -9.91
C LEU A 50 10.32 17.91 -9.41
N HIS A 51 10.19 18.28 -8.14
CA HIS A 51 10.86 19.43 -7.54
C HIS A 51 12.04 18.98 -6.67
N ARG A 52 13.10 19.79 -6.62
CA ARG A 52 14.28 19.54 -5.76
C ARG A 52 14.26 20.47 -4.56
N ALA A 53 13.41 20.16 -3.59
CA ALA A 53 13.30 20.96 -2.37
C ALA A 53 13.83 20.19 -1.14
N PRO A 54 14.63 20.81 -0.25
CA PRO A 54 15.18 20.13 0.93
C PRO A 54 14.10 19.70 1.93
N TRP A 55 12.90 20.31 1.88
CA TRP A 55 11.75 19.95 2.72
C TRP A 55 10.84 18.88 2.11
N GLN A 56 11.03 18.53 0.82
CA GLN A 56 10.19 17.58 0.08
C GLN A 56 10.12 16.23 0.80
N GLY A 57 11.28 15.71 1.23
CA GLY A 57 11.40 14.45 1.95
C GLY A 57 10.55 14.38 3.22
N ARG A 58 10.61 15.45 4.02
CA ARG A 58 9.82 15.59 5.26
C ARG A 58 8.33 15.64 4.96
N LEU A 59 7.93 16.41 3.95
CA LEU A 59 6.52 16.55 3.60
C LEU A 59 5.93 15.23 3.09
N VAL A 60 6.60 14.56 2.14
CA VAL A 60 6.16 13.26 1.61
C VAL A 60 6.06 12.22 2.72
N SER A 61 7.07 12.13 3.58
CA SER A 61 7.06 11.18 4.70
C SER A 61 5.96 11.48 5.71
N GLY A 62 5.71 12.76 6.00
CA GLY A 62 4.61 13.19 6.87
C GLY A 62 3.24 12.88 6.30
N VAL A 63 3.03 13.09 4.99
CA VAL A 63 1.79 12.72 4.28
C VAL A 63 1.59 11.21 4.33
N LEU A 64 2.61 10.42 4.01
CA LEU A 64 2.52 8.96 4.08
C LEU A 64 2.21 8.47 5.49
N ALA A 65 2.88 9.01 6.52
CA ALA A 65 2.62 8.66 7.91
C ALA A 65 1.18 9.00 8.32
N ALA A 66 0.65 10.16 7.92
CA ALA A 66 -0.73 10.55 8.19
C ALA A 66 -1.74 9.61 7.52
N LEU A 67 -1.52 9.27 6.24
CA LEU A 67 -2.39 8.36 5.50
C LEU A 67 -2.33 6.93 6.05
N TRP A 68 -1.15 6.43 6.40
CA TRP A 68 -0.99 5.13 7.05
C TRP A 68 -1.69 5.09 8.41
N SER A 69 -1.52 6.12 9.23
CA SER A 69 -2.21 6.24 10.52
C SER A 69 -3.73 6.22 10.35
N TRP A 70 -4.22 7.01 9.38
CA TRP A 70 -5.65 7.07 9.08
C TRP A 70 -6.20 5.73 8.61
N VAL A 71 -5.53 5.04 7.67
CA VAL A 71 -5.98 3.75 7.14
C VAL A 71 -5.91 2.66 8.22
N ALA A 72 -4.85 2.64 9.02
CA ALA A 72 -4.71 1.71 10.14
C ALA A 72 -5.89 1.81 11.11
N TRP A 73 -6.26 3.03 11.50
CA TRP A 73 -7.38 3.24 12.42
C TRP A 73 -8.76 3.06 11.77
N SER A 74 -8.97 3.67 10.60
CA SER A 74 -10.29 3.77 9.98
C SER A 74 -10.73 2.49 9.27
N PHE A 75 -9.80 1.75 8.68
CA PHE A 75 -10.06 0.54 7.92
C PHE A 75 -9.54 -0.70 8.65
N VAL A 76 -8.22 -0.81 8.86
CA VAL A 76 -7.59 -2.05 9.32
C VAL A 76 -8.11 -2.46 10.70
N TRP A 77 -8.05 -1.55 11.68
CA TRP A 77 -8.49 -1.81 13.04
C TRP A 77 -10.02 -1.85 13.17
N ARG A 78 -10.72 -0.77 12.77
CA ARG A 78 -12.16 -0.64 13.05
C ARG A 78 -13.07 -1.52 12.19
N ARG A 79 -12.61 -1.96 11.02
CA ARG A 79 -13.45 -2.66 10.04
C ARG A 79 -12.89 -4.03 9.68
N TYR A 80 -11.61 -4.10 9.31
CA TYR A 80 -11.02 -5.33 8.80
C TYR A 80 -10.72 -6.34 9.91
N ALA A 81 -10.26 -5.90 11.09
CA ALA A 81 -10.02 -6.77 12.25
C ALA A 81 -11.26 -7.51 12.76
N VAL A 82 -12.46 -7.00 12.45
CA VAL A 82 -13.73 -7.65 12.82
C VAL A 82 -13.94 -8.94 12.01
N ILE A 83 -13.53 -8.98 10.75
CA ILE A 83 -13.74 -10.12 9.85
C ILE A 83 -12.48 -10.94 9.59
N ASN A 84 -11.30 -10.35 9.81
CA ASN A 84 -10.01 -10.98 9.62
C ASN A 84 -9.15 -10.78 10.86
N TRP A 85 -9.01 -11.84 11.66
CA TRP A 85 -8.21 -11.81 12.89
C TRP A 85 -6.76 -11.38 12.64
N ALA A 86 -6.18 -11.70 11.47
CA ALA A 86 -4.83 -11.30 11.09
C ALA A 86 -4.67 -9.77 11.03
N ALA A 87 -5.74 -9.03 10.73
CA ALA A 87 -5.71 -7.58 10.64
C ALA A 87 -5.45 -6.89 12.00
N THR A 88 -5.72 -7.58 13.11
CA THR A 88 -5.32 -7.13 14.46
C THR A 88 -3.80 -6.96 14.54
N TYR A 89 -3.05 -7.97 14.08
CA TYR A 89 -1.59 -7.94 14.05
C TYR A 89 -1.06 -6.97 12.99
N LEU A 90 -1.73 -6.90 11.82
CA LEU A 90 -1.37 -5.94 10.78
C LEU A 90 -1.55 -4.49 11.25
N THR A 91 -2.48 -4.21 12.16
CA THR A 91 -2.60 -2.86 12.74
C THR A 91 -1.32 -2.45 13.48
N GLY A 92 -0.71 -3.37 14.25
CA GLY A 92 0.58 -3.14 14.89
C GLY A 92 1.69 -2.88 13.88
N LEU A 93 1.68 -3.61 12.75
CA LEU A 93 2.60 -3.41 11.64
C LEU A 93 2.49 -2.00 11.04
N TYR A 94 1.27 -1.49 10.84
CA TYR A 94 1.04 -0.12 10.39
C TYR A 94 1.58 0.92 11.37
N VAL A 95 1.36 0.72 12.68
CA VAL A 95 1.85 1.63 13.71
C VAL A 95 3.38 1.70 13.67
N VAL A 96 4.06 0.56 13.54
CA VAL A 96 5.53 0.53 13.41
C VAL A 96 5.98 1.32 12.18
N GLU A 97 5.34 1.12 11.03
CA GLU A 97 5.70 1.83 9.80
C GLU A 97 5.48 3.35 9.91
N VAL A 98 4.39 3.79 10.54
CA VAL A 98 4.13 5.20 10.83
C VAL A 98 5.26 5.80 11.65
N LEU A 99 5.68 5.12 12.73
CA LEU A 99 6.77 5.59 13.59
C LEU A 99 8.09 5.66 12.83
N LEU A 100 8.38 4.67 11.98
CA LEU A 100 9.58 4.65 11.15
C LEU A 100 9.57 5.79 10.13
N LEU A 101 8.44 6.06 9.46
CA LEU A 101 8.29 7.16 8.50
C LEU A 101 8.45 8.53 9.18
N LEU A 102 7.83 8.72 10.35
CA LEU A 102 7.98 9.95 11.13
C LEU A 102 9.43 10.14 11.59
N TRP A 103 10.06 9.09 12.11
CA TRP A 103 11.43 9.19 12.60
C TRP A 103 12.45 9.41 11.48
N ALA A 104 12.49 8.53 10.48
CA ALA A 104 13.46 8.59 9.39
C ALA A 104 13.20 9.76 8.45
N GLY A 105 11.93 10.01 8.11
CA GLY A 105 11.54 10.99 7.12
C GLY A 105 11.34 12.40 7.68
N VAL A 106 10.61 12.56 8.79
CA VAL A 106 10.27 13.88 9.33
C VAL A 106 11.34 14.39 10.30
N VAL A 107 11.64 13.63 11.35
CA VAL A 107 12.56 14.04 12.42
C VAL A 107 14.00 14.10 11.91
N ARG A 108 14.51 13.00 11.34
CA ARG A 108 15.88 12.96 10.81
C ARG A 108 16.02 13.66 9.46
N GLY A 109 14.94 13.81 8.70
CA GLY A 109 15.01 14.35 7.34
C GLY A 109 15.89 13.52 6.41
N ALA A 110 16.03 12.21 6.67
CA ALA A 110 17.00 11.36 6.01
C ALA A 110 16.50 10.75 4.69
N LEU A 111 15.24 10.99 4.32
CA LEU A 111 14.64 10.50 3.08
C LEU A 111 14.59 11.64 2.05
N SER A 112 15.37 11.54 0.98
CA SER A 112 15.20 12.36 -0.23
C SER A 112 14.64 11.50 -1.35
N PHE A 113 13.55 11.96 -1.98
CA PHE A 113 12.89 11.23 -3.05
C PHE A 113 13.21 11.86 -4.39
N ARG A 114 13.75 11.08 -5.32
CA ARG A 114 14.08 11.54 -6.65
C ARG A 114 13.74 10.48 -7.69
N TRP A 115 13.08 10.94 -8.76
CA TRP A 115 12.95 10.12 -9.94
C TRP A 115 14.29 9.97 -10.69
N SER A 116 14.66 8.72 -10.94
CA SER A 116 15.82 8.31 -11.73
C SER A 116 15.38 7.57 -12.99
N ARG A 117 16.17 7.65 -14.08
CA ARG A 117 15.91 6.92 -15.34
C ARG A 117 16.38 5.46 -15.32
N ASP A 118 16.65 4.91 -14.14
CA ASP A 118 17.00 3.49 -13.96
C ASP A 118 15.74 2.63 -13.78
N ALA A 119 15.92 1.30 -13.81
CA ALA A 119 14.81 0.36 -13.66
C ALA A 119 14.06 0.54 -12.32
N ALA A 120 14.78 0.89 -11.24
CA ALA A 120 14.19 1.16 -9.94
C ALA A 120 13.32 2.43 -9.96
N GLY A 121 13.78 3.50 -10.61
CA GLY A 121 13.02 4.74 -10.77
C GLY A 121 11.76 4.57 -11.63
N ALA A 122 11.85 3.82 -12.73
CA ALA A 122 10.70 3.47 -13.55
C ALA A 122 9.68 2.60 -12.79
N THR A 123 10.16 1.59 -12.06
CA THR A 123 9.32 0.70 -11.23
C THR A 123 8.63 1.47 -10.11
N GLY A 124 9.35 2.34 -9.40
CA GLY A 124 8.81 3.15 -8.31
C GLY A 124 7.70 4.09 -8.78
N LEU A 125 7.91 4.76 -9.93
CA LEU A 125 6.89 5.61 -10.54
C LEU A 125 5.69 4.80 -11.03
N ALA A 126 5.92 3.65 -11.66
CA ALA A 126 4.83 2.78 -12.13
C ALA A 126 3.94 2.32 -10.97
N LEU A 127 4.52 1.89 -9.84
CA LEU A 127 3.75 1.48 -8.65
C LEU A 127 2.95 2.63 -8.04
N LEU A 128 3.51 3.84 -8.00
CA LEU A 128 2.81 5.03 -7.54
C LEU A 128 1.62 5.36 -8.46
N LEU A 129 1.82 5.37 -9.77
CA LEU A 129 0.76 5.63 -10.74
C LEU A 129 -0.33 4.55 -10.73
N LEU A 130 0.08 3.28 -10.53
CA LEU A 130 -0.86 2.17 -10.38
C LEU A 130 -1.75 2.37 -9.16
N SER A 131 -1.15 2.71 -8.01
CA SER A 131 -1.87 3.03 -6.77
C SER A 131 -2.89 4.15 -6.94
N LEU A 132 -2.50 5.25 -7.59
CA LEU A 132 -3.35 6.45 -7.71
C LEU A 132 -4.40 6.35 -8.82
N GLY A 133 -4.06 5.73 -9.95
CA GLY A 133 -4.89 5.73 -11.15
C GLY A 133 -5.56 4.39 -11.43
N VAL A 134 -4.79 3.29 -11.46
CA VAL A 134 -5.31 1.98 -11.86
C VAL A 134 -6.20 1.39 -10.78
N TYR A 135 -5.77 1.43 -9.51
CA TYR A 135 -6.46 0.80 -8.39
C TYR A 135 -7.94 1.24 -8.23
N PRO A 136 -8.27 2.55 -8.27
CA PRO A 136 -9.66 3.02 -8.24
C PRO A 136 -10.53 2.51 -9.40
N LEU A 137 -9.91 2.18 -10.54
CA LEU A 137 -10.59 1.72 -11.75
C LEU A 137 -10.78 0.19 -11.79
N LEU A 138 -10.08 -0.58 -10.94
CA LEU A 138 -10.19 -2.04 -10.94
C LEU A 138 -11.61 -2.53 -10.65
N ALA A 139 -12.31 -1.87 -9.72
CA ALA A 139 -13.69 -2.21 -9.39
C ALA A 139 -14.63 -2.13 -10.62
N PRO A 140 -14.79 -0.98 -11.30
CA PRO A 140 -15.64 -0.91 -12.48
C PRO A 140 -15.15 -1.79 -13.64
N LEU A 141 -13.84 -1.95 -13.83
CA LEU A 141 -13.29 -2.86 -14.86
C LEU A 141 -13.63 -4.33 -14.60
N ALA A 142 -13.74 -4.72 -13.32
CA ALA A 142 -14.21 -6.04 -12.90
C ALA A 142 -15.75 -6.16 -12.87
N GLY A 143 -16.49 -5.18 -13.39
CA GLY A 143 -17.96 -5.15 -13.38
C GLY A 143 -18.58 -4.82 -12.01
N ARG A 144 -17.78 -4.36 -11.04
CA ARG A 144 -18.22 -3.93 -9.70
C ARG A 144 -18.64 -2.45 -9.73
N GLY A 145 -19.47 -2.03 -8.77
CA GLY A 145 -19.87 -0.62 -8.66
C GLY A 145 -18.72 0.30 -8.21
N TRP A 146 -18.72 1.55 -8.67
CA TRP A 146 -17.74 2.59 -8.26
C TRP A 146 -17.62 2.79 -6.74
N ARG A 147 -18.67 2.48 -5.98
CA ARG A 147 -18.64 2.54 -4.52
C ARG A 147 -17.69 1.50 -3.90
N GLN A 148 -17.36 0.45 -4.65
CA GLN A 148 -16.44 -0.62 -4.24
C GLN A 148 -15.00 -0.39 -4.76
N SER A 149 -14.72 0.80 -5.31
CA SER A 149 -13.38 1.18 -5.74
C SER A 149 -12.43 1.30 -4.56
N GLU A 150 -11.23 0.78 -4.74
CA GLU A 150 -10.17 0.82 -3.74
C GLU A 150 -9.31 2.06 -3.99
N ILE A 151 -9.46 3.06 -3.12
CA ILE A 151 -8.90 4.40 -3.33
C ILE A 151 -7.71 4.62 -2.39
N PHE A 152 -6.65 5.23 -2.93
CA PHE A 152 -5.45 5.61 -2.18
C PHE A 152 -5.78 6.51 -0.99
N GLY A 153 -5.20 6.19 0.17
CA GLY A 153 -5.40 6.86 1.45
C GLY A 153 -6.74 6.52 2.14
N VAL A 154 -7.51 5.59 1.59
CA VAL A 154 -8.81 5.17 2.13
C VAL A 154 -8.81 3.66 2.39
N VAL A 155 -8.44 2.89 1.39
CA VAL A 155 -8.29 1.43 1.48
C VAL A 155 -6.80 1.07 1.58
N PRO A 156 -6.43 0.05 2.37
CA PRO A 156 -5.03 -0.26 2.62
C PRO A 156 -4.20 -0.62 1.39
N ASP A 157 -4.70 -1.45 0.48
CA ASP A 157 -3.90 -1.95 -0.65
C ASP A 157 -3.28 -0.86 -1.54
N PRO A 158 -4.04 0.10 -2.10
CA PRO A 158 -3.43 1.19 -2.85
C PRO A 158 -2.54 2.07 -1.96
N THR A 159 -2.88 2.24 -0.69
CA THR A 159 -2.12 3.07 0.27
C THR A 159 -0.77 2.47 0.62
N VAL A 160 -0.64 1.14 0.57
CA VAL A 160 0.61 0.41 0.78
C VAL A 160 1.43 0.32 -0.50
N LEU A 161 0.77 0.20 -1.65
CA LEU A 161 1.47 0.12 -2.94
C LEU A 161 2.28 1.40 -3.25
N ALA A 162 1.73 2.57 -2.92
CA ALA A 162 2.41 3.84 -3.13
C ALA A 162 3.77 3.96 -2.40
N PRO A 163 3.91 3.71 -1.08
CA PRO A 163 5.20 3.74 -0.40
C PRO A 163 6.15 2.63 -0.87
N VAL A 164 5.67 1.44 -1.28
CA VAL A 164 6.54 0.46 -1.95
C VAL A 164 7.20 1.10 -3.17
N GLY A 165 6.44 1.84 -3.99
CA GLY A 165 6.97 2.58 -5.12
C GLY A 165 7.88 3.74 -4.73
N LEU A 166 7.44 4.60 -3.80
CA LEU A 166 8.16 5.79 -3.39
C LEU A 166 9.49 5.47 -2.71
N LEU A 167 9.57 4.40 -1.92
CA LEU A 167 10.81 3.99 -1.24
C LEU A 167 11.87 3.49 -2.24
N LEU A 168 11.47 3.04 -3.43
CA LEU A 168 12.40 2.78 -4.54
C LEU A 168 12.92 4.06 -5.20
N LEU A 169 12.23 5.19 -5.00
CA LEU A 169 12.66 6.51 -5.47
C LEU A 169 13.54 7.23 -4.44
N VAL A 170 13.83 6.62 -3.28
CA VAL A 170 14.77 7.20 -2.31
C VAL A 170 16.18 7.20 -2.89
N GLU A 171 16.88 8.32 -2.75
CA GLU A 171 18.27 8.45 -3.18
C GLU A 171 19.20 7.63 -2.27
N GLY A 172 20.19 6.98 -2.89
CA GLY A 172 21.15 6.13 -2.18
C GLY A 172 20.62 4.72 -1.92
N ALA A 173 21.01 4.16 -0.77
CA ALA A 173 20.62 2.80 -0.38
C ALA A 173 19.13 2.76 -0.01
N PRO A 174 18.36 1.76 -0.50
CA PRO A 174 16.95 1.66 -0.17
C PRO A 174 16.78 1.46 1.34
N PRO A 175 15.85 2.17 1.99
CA PRO A 175 15.62 2.05 3.43
C PRO A 175 14.85 0.75 3.71
N TRP A 176 15.55 -0.38 3.69
CA TRP A 176 14.96 -1.73 3.79
C TRP A 176 14.02 -1.91 4.97
N ARG A 177 14.27 -1.21 6.09
CA ARG A 177 13.41 -1.22 7.29
C ARG A 177 11.98 -0.72 7.00
N LEU A 178 11.85 0.31 6.17
CA LEU A 178 10.56 0.89 5.74
C LEU A 178 9.86 0.03 4.67
N LEU A 179 10.55 -0.96 4.09
CA LEU A 179 9.94 -1.87 3.13
C LEU A 179 9.34 -3.10 3.80
N ILE A 180 9.74 -3.44 5.03
CA ILE A 180 9.28 -4.65 5.73
C ILE A 180 7.77 -4.64 5.88
N ALA A 181 7.21 -3.57 6.46
CA ALA A 181 5.77 -3.49 6.70
C ALA A 181 4.94 -3.46 5.41
N PRO A 182 5.27 -2.61 4.41
CA PRO A 182 4.56 -2.63 3.13
C PRO A 182 4.64 -3.98 2.40
N VAL A 183 5.80 -4.62 2.37
CA VAL A 183 5.99 -5.91 1.69
C VAL A 183 5.22 -7.03 2.41
N LEU A 184 5.24 -7.05 3.74
CA LEU A 184 4.45 -8.01 4.53
C LEU A 184 2.95 -7.82 4.29
N TRP A 185 2.47 -6.57 4.22
CA TRP A 185 1.08 -6.31 3.84
C TRP A 185 0.77 -6.82 2.43
N CYS A 186 1.59 -6.49 1.43
CA CYS A 186 1.41 -6.97 0.06
C CYS A 186 1.38 -8.50 -0.02
N ALA A 187 2.20 -9.20 0.78
CA ALA A 187 2.21 -10.65 0.85
C ALA A 187 0.92 -11.22 1.45
N VAL A 188 0.47 -10.68 2.60
CA VAL A 188 -0.74 -11.16 3.28
C VAL A 188 -2.00 -10.80 2.50
N SER A 189 -2.10 -9.56 2.01
CA SER A 189 -3.22 -9.11 1.19
C SER A 189 -3.24 -9.82 -0.16
N GLY A 190 -2.09 -9.99 -0.82
CA GLY A 190 -1.97 -10.78 -2.05
C GLY A 190 -2.43 -12.23 -1.87
N ALA A 191 -2.00 -12.91 -0.80
CA ALA A 191 -2.46 -14.27 -0.49
C ALA A 191 -3.97 -14.32 -0.21
N THR A 192 -4.51 -13.32 0.50
CA THR A 192 -5.95 -13.17 0.76
C THR A 192 -6.71 -13.01 -0.55
N LEU A 193 -6.27 -12.13 -1.44
CA LEU A 193 -6.92 -11.85 -2.71
C LEU A 193 -6.83 -13.03 -3.69
N LEU A 194 -5.74 -13.80 -3.68
CA LEU A 194 -5.63 -15.05 -4.42
C LEU A 194 -6.69 -16.06 -3.95
N ALA A 195 -6.85 -16.21 -2.64
CA ALA A 195 -7.84 -17.11 -2.06
C ALA A 195 -9.29 -16.63 -2.31
N LEU A 196 -9.50 -15.33 -2.46
CA LEU A 196 -10.78 -14.74 -2.86
C LEU A 196 -11.05 -14.82 -4.37
N GLY A 197 -10.07 -15.25 -5.19
CA GLY A 197 -10.18 -15.23 -6.65
C GLY A 197 -10.22 -13.83 -7.26
N SER A 198 -9.62 -12.85 -6.57
CA SER A 198 -9.66 -11.43 -6.89
C SER A 198 -8.58 -11.07 -7.93
N PRO A 199 -8.90 -10.35 -9.02
CA PRO A 199 -7.90 -9.94 -10.01
C PRO A 199 -6.81 -9.01 -9.45
N GLU A 200 -7.11 -8.27 -8.38
CA GLU A 200 -6.21 -7.34 -7.69
C GLU A 200 -4.98 -8.06 -7.09
N ALA A 201 -5.08 -9.37 -6.85
CA ALA A 201 -3.95 -10.19 -6.42
C ALA A 201 -2.75 -10.11 -7.38
N TRP A 202 -3.01 -10.01 -8.69
CA TRP A 202 -1.98 -9.93 -9.72
C TRP A 202 -1.17 -8.64 -9.70
N ILE A 203 -1.61 -7.64 -8.92
CA ILE A 203 -0.91 -6.38 -8.72
C ILE A 203 -0.07 -6.45 -7.45
N LEU A 204 -0.65 -6.94 -6.35
CA LEU A 204 0.03 -6.98 -5.05
C LEU A 204 1.10 -8.07 -4.95
N VAL A 205 0.91 -9.22 -5.59
CA VAL A 205 1.92 -10.31 -5.57
C VAL A 205 3.24 -9.87 -6.20
N PRO A 206 3.28 -9.25 -7.40
CA PRO A 206 4.52 -8.70 -7.93
C PRO A 206 5.12 -7.60 -7.04
N ALA A 207 4.31 -6.79 -6.37
CA ALA A 207 4.79 -5.71 -5.49
C ALA A 207 5.62 -6.21 -4.30
N VAL A 208 5.52 -7.50 -3.93
CA VAL A 208 6.39 -8.15 -2.94
C VAL A 208 7.82 -8.33 -3.48
N LEU A 209 7.94 -8.66 -4.76
CA LEU A 209 9.21 -9.06 -5.39
C LEU A 209 9.96 -7.88 -6.03
N LEU A 210 9.22 -6.90 -6.55
CA LEU A 210 9.78 -5.75 -7.26
C LEU A 210 10.82 -4.96 -6.43
N PRO A 211 10.61 -4.70 -5.13
CA PRO A 211 11.62 -4.00 -4.33
C PRO A 211 12.91 -4.80 -4.14
N LEU A 212 12.80 -6.13 -4.02
CA LEU A 212 13.94 -7.03 -3.87
C LEU A 212 14.78 -7.06 -5.15
N GLY A 213 14.12 -7.17 -6.31
CA GLY A 213 14.78 -7.12 -7.62
C GLY A 213 15.45 -5.78 -7.90
N ALA A 214 14.77 -4.68 -7.57
CA ALA A 214 15.30 -3.32 -7.73
C ALA A 214 16.53 -3.07 -6.83
N ALA A 215 16.51 -3.55 -5.58
CA ALA A 215 17.64 -3.46 -4.67
C ALA A 215 18.86 -4.26 -5.18
N ALA A 216 18.64 -5.49 -5.68
CA ALA A 216 19.69 -6.30 -6.26
C ALA A 216 20.30 -5.69 -7.53
N ALA A 217 19.50 -5.00 -8.35
CA ALA A 217 19.98 -4.31 -9.55
C ALA A 217 20.80 -3.06 -9.25
N ARG A 218 20.51 -2.34 -8.15
CA ARG A 218 21.26 -1.16 -7.71
C ARG A 218 22.63 -1.51 -7.12
N GLY A 219 22.75 -2.61 -6.37
CA GLY A 219 24.03 -3.04 -5.76
C GLY A 219 25.06 -3.60 -6.75
N ARG A 220 24.69 -3.78 -8.03
CA ARG A 220 25.57 -4.23 -9.11
C ARG A 220 26.17 -3.09 -9.95
N ARG A 221 25.82 -1.84 -9.66
CA ARG A 221 26.34 -0.64 -10.33
C ARG A 221 27.31 0.09 -9.43
#